data_AF-A0A922S9W1-F1
#
_entry.id   AF-A0A922S9W1-F1
#
_cell.length_a   1.000
_cell.length_b   1.000
_cell.length_c   1.000
_cell.angle_alpha   90.00
_cell.angle_beta   90.00
_cell.angle_gamma   90.00
#
_symmetry.space_group_name_H-M   'P 1'
#
loop_
_entity.id
_entity.type
_entity.pdbx_description
1 polymer ?
#
loop_
_entity_poly.entity_id
_entity_poly.type
_entity_poly.pdbx_seq_one_letter_code
_entity_poly.pdbx_strand_id
1 'polypeptide(L)'
;MGDFVENTKKAKDKTSVWLHFLKSKTNSEAKCKHCNKILLTSGGSTSALRNHLKNKHLISLDSAKTAHQQPENEEATPSTSKKPKKITEYLTTSDSMELTISRMVTLDGIAFRVFANSADLRRLFKKSNYALPASANTIKNIVMKCSQNVKEEVKFVIASLKKSGKNFL
;
A
#
# COMPACT_ATOMS: atom_id res chain seq x y z
N MET A 1 18.07 -35.19 -16.98
CA MET A 1 16.76 -35.23 -16.28
C MET A 1 16.94 -34.50 -14.97
N GLY A 2 16.26 -33.36 -14.77
CA GLY A 2 16.45 -32.55 -13.55
C GLY A 2 15.77 -33.19 -12.35
N ASP A 3 16.53 -33.44 -11.29
CA ASP A 3 16.00 -34.02 -10.05
C ASP A 3 15.18 -32.97 -9.29
N PHE A 4 13.86 -33.18 -9.24
CA PHE A 4 12.94 -32.38 -8.42
C PHE A 4 12.76 -33.04 -7.06
N VAL A 5 13.02 -32.30 -5.97
CA VAL A 5 12.96 -32.80 -4.60
C VAL A 5 11.86 -32.08 -3.81
N GLU A 6 11.24 -32.79 -2.88
CA GLU A 6 10.24 -32.23 -1.99
C GLU A 6 10.86 -31.33 -0.92
N ASN A 7 10.16 -30.25 -0.57
CA ASN A 7 10.64 -29.29 0.42
C ASN A 7 10.38 -29.79 1.84
N THR A 8 11.31 -30.57 2.41
CA THR A 8 11.18 -31.26 3.71
C THR A 8 10.85 -30.36 4.90
N LYS A 9 11.21 -29.07 4.86
CA LYS A 9 10.97 -28.12 5.97
C LYS A 9 9.56 -27.51 6.01
N LYS A 10 8.77 -27.57 4.93
CA LYS A 10 7.42 -26.96 4.86
C LYS A 10 6.38 -27.85 4.15
N ALA A 11 6.59 -29.17 4.18
CA ALA A 11 5.74 -30.14 3.50
C ALA A 11 4.38 -30.35 4.19
N LYS A 12 4.18 -29.86 5.42
CA LYS A 12 2.94 -30.04 6.19
C LYS A 12 2.07 -28.79 6.28
N ASP A 13 2.57 -27.63 5.85
CA ASP A 13 1.85 -26.36 5.96
C ASP A 13 0.88 -26.18 4.79
N LYS A 14 -0.43 -26.34 5.02
CA LYS A 14 -1.48 -26.12 4.00
C LYS A 14 -1.52 -24.70 3.44
N THR A 15 -0.94 -23.73 4.16
CA THR A 15 -0.82 -22.32 3.74
C THR A 15 0.45 -22.06 2.92
N SER A 16 1.35 -23.04 2.83
CA SER A 16 2.62 -22.90 2.13
C SER A 16 2.47 -23.28 0.67
N VAL A 17 2.95 -22.38 -0.21
CA VAL A 17 3.01 -22.63 -1.66
C VAL A 17 3.80 -23.89 -1.97
N TRP A 18 4.81 -24.21 -1.15
CA TRP A 18 5.68 -25.36 -1.32
C TRP A 18 5.01 -26.72 -1.05
N LEU A 19 3.79 -26.74 -0.49
CA LEU A 19 3.01 -27.98 -0.42
C LEU A 19 2.68 -28.52 -1.83
N HIS A 20 2.46 -27.61 -2.78
CA HIS A 20 1.97 -27.94 -4.13
C HIS A 20 3.06 -27.96 -5.21
N PHE A 21 4.33 -27.73 -4.84
CA PHE A 21 5.45 -27.69 -5.79
C PHE A 21 6.63 -28.53 -5.30
N LEU A 22 7.36 -29.11 -6.24
CA LEU A 22 8.68 -29.72 -6.05
C LEU A 22 9.76 -28.71 -6.45
N LYS A 23 10.86 -28.63 -5.70
CA LYS A 23 11.97 -27.72 -6.00
C LYS A 23 13.03 -28.42 -6.82
N SER A 24 13.64 -27.71 -7.77
CA SER A 24 14.89 -28.16 -8.40
C SER A 24 16.07 -28.01 -7.43
N LYS A 25 17.09 -28.88 -7.55
CA LYS A 25 18.34 -28.80 -6.78
C LYS A 25 19.03 -27.43 -6.88
N THR A 26 18.85 -26.72 -8.00
CA THR A 26 19.43 -25.39 -8.25
C THR A 26 18.59 -24.24 -7.70
N ASN A 27 17.47 -24.50 -7.00
CA ASN A 27 16.52 -23.53 -6.45
C ASN A 27 15.98 -22.48 -7.45
N SER A 28 16.22 -22.66 -8.74
CA SER A 28 15.84 -21.70 -9.79
C SER A 28 14.54 -22.08 -10.49
N GLU A 29 14.02 -23.28 -10.20
CA GLU A 29 12.84 -23.85 -10.84
C GLU A 29 12.00 -24.62 -9.84
N ALA A 30 10.68 -24.58 -10.06
CA ALA A 30 9.70 -25.33 -9.30
C ALA A 30 8.74 -26.07 -10.23
N LYS A 31 8.49 -27.35 -9.95
CA LYS A 31 7.55 -28.20 -10.70
C LYS A 31 6.23 -28.30 -9.94
N CYS A 32 5.12 -27.94 -10.57
CA CYS A 32 3.80 -28.07 -9.98
C CYS A 32 3.42 -29.55 -9.83
N LYS A 33 2.91 -29.95 -8.67
CA LYS A 33 2.44 -31.32 -8.41
C LYS A 33 1.11 -31.65 -9.09
N HIS A 34 0.32 -30.63 -9.45
CA HIS A 34 -1.04 -30.79 -10.02
C HIS A 34 -1.05 -30.89 -11.55
N CYS A 35 -0.20 -30.12 -12.24
CA CYS A 35 -0.14 -30.13 -13.72
C CYS A 35 1.26 -30.44 -14.27
N ASN A 36 2.23 -30.78 -13.42
CA ASN A 36 3.62 -31.06 -13.81
C ASN A 36 4.36 -29.94 -14.54
N LYS A 37 3.76 -28.74 -14.65
CA LYS A 37 4.38 -27.58 -15.28
C LYS A 37 5.56 -27.08 -14.45
N ILE A 38 6.69 -26.83 -15.11
CA ILE A 38 7.88 -26.24 -14.52
C ILE A 38 7.77 -24.71 -14.64
N LEU A 39 7.99 -24.02 -13.54
CA LEU A 39 7.99 -22.56 -13.44
C LEU A 39 9.37 -22.09 -12.99
N LEU A 40 9.90 -21.05 -13.64
CA LEU A 40 11.11 -20.40 -13.18
C LEU A 40 10.81 -19.55 -11.94
N THR A 41 11.67 -19.71 -10.94
CA THR A 41 11.61 -18.99 -9.67
C THR A 41 12.81 -18.06 -9.58
N SER A 42 12.91 -17.12 -10.52
CA SER A 42 13.98 -16.11 -10.52
C SER A 42 13.86 -15.22 -9.28
N GLY A 43 14.97 -15.07 -8.54
CA GLY A 43 15.07 -14.14 -7.42
C GLY A 43 14.34 -14.54 -6.13
N GLY A 44 13.99 -15.82 -5.92
CA GLY A 44 13.43 -16.30 -4.65
C GLY A 44 11.99 -15.87 -4.35
N SER A 45 11.29 -15.23 -5.29
CA SER A 45 9.89 -14.84 -5.15
C SER A 45 8.94 -16.05 -5.34
N THR A 46 7.87 -16.10 -4.53
CA THR A 46 6.83 -17.15 -4.61
C THR A 46 5.55 -16.68 -5.34
N SER A 47 5.53 -15.45 -5.85
CA SER A 47 4.33 -14.86 -6.47
C SER A 47 3.89 -15.60 -7.74
N ALA A 48 4.83 -16.05 -8.56
CA ALA A 48 4.54 -16.82 -9.77
C ALA A 48 3.86 -18.17 -9.45
N LEU A 49 4.31 -18.83 -8.38
CA LEU A 49 3.75 -20.11 -7.92
C LEU A 49 2.35 -19.91 -7.34
N ARG A 50 2.12 -18.84 -6.56
CA ARG A 50 0.80 -18.50 -6.01
C ARG A 50 -0.21 -18.19 -7.13
N ASN A 51 0.19 -17.37 -8.10
CA ASN A 51 -0.65 -17.07 -9.27
C ASN A 51 -0.96 -18.32 -10.11
N HIS A 52 0.01 -19.21 -10.25
CA HIS A 52 -0.20 -20.48 -10.93
C HIS A 52 -1.28 -21.32 -10.24
N LEU A 53 -1.21 -21.49 -8.92
CA LEU A 53 -2.22 -22.22 -8.15
C LEU A 53 -3.61 -21.57 -8.26
N LYS A 54 -3.68 -20.24 -8.14
CA LYS A 54 -4.94 -19.49 -8.25
C LYS A 54 -5.58 -19.62 -9.64
N ASN A 55 -4.80 -19.46 -10.70
CA ASN A 55 -5.34 -19.35 -12.06
C ASN A 55 -5.50 -20.71 -12.77
N LYS A 56 -4.71 -21.72 -12.42
CA LYS A 56 -4.75 -23.04 -13.07
C LYS A 56 -5.43 -24.12 -12.23
N HIS A 57 -5.41 -23.96 -10.91
CA HIS A 57 -5.95 -24.96 -9.99
C HIS A 57 -7.03 -24.40 -9.08
N LEU A 58 -7.35 -23.11 -9.17
CA LEU A 58 -8.31 -22.41 -8.29
C LEU A 58 -8.00 -22.58 -6.80
N ILE A 59 -6.75 -22.91 -6.46
CA ILE A 59 -6.29 -23.06 -5.09
C ILE A 59 -5.82 -21.70 -4.61
N SER A 60 -6.60 -21.09 -3.73
CA SER A 60 -6.17 -19.90 -2.99
C SER A 60 -5.46 -20.30 -1.71
N LEU A 61 -4.22 -19.85 -1.55
CA LEU A 61 -3.45 -20.00 -0.32
C LEU A 61 -3.61 -18.79 0.61
N ASP A 62 -4.53 -17.88 0.28
CA ASP A 62 -4.93 -16.80 1.15
C ASP A 62 -5.74 -17.42 2.30
N SER A 63 -5.11 -17.54 3.47
CA SER A 63 -5.70 -18.13 4.67
C SER A 63 -7.13 -17.64 4.89
N ALA A 64 -8.06 -18.60 4.92
CA ALA A 64 -9.49 -18.52 5.19
C ALA A 64 -10.01 -17.22 5.83
N LYS A 65 -10.85 -16.51 5.07
CA LYS A 65 -12.14 -16.00 5.56
C LYS A 65 -13.21 -16.29 4.52
N THR A 66 -14.01 -17.32 4.77
CA THR A 66 -15.29 -17.62 4.11
C THR A 66 -16.00 -18.61 5.08
N ALA A 67 -17.23 -18.45 5.57
CA ALA A 67 -18.38 -17.64 5.16
C ALA A 67 -19.36 -17.40 6.36
N HIS A 68 -20.10 -16.27 6.30
CA HIS A 68 -21.50 -15.94 6.71
C HIS A 68 -22.11 -16.25 8.12
N GLN A 69 -22.81 -15.21 8.63
CA GLN A 69 -23.80 -15.06 9.74
C GLN A 69 -23.31 -14.56 11.13
N GLN A 70 -23.83 -13.38 11.54
CA GLN A 70 -23.91 -12.82 12.91
C GLN A 70 -24.98 -13.57 13.73
N PRO A 71 -24.95 -13.64 15.09
CA PRO A 71 -24.91 -12.47 15.99
C PRO A 71 -24.06 -12.60 17.28
N GLU A 72 -23.96 -11.45 17.96
CA GLU A 72 -23.61 -11.12 19.36
C GLU A 72 -22.98 -12.17 20.31
N ASN A 73 -21.84 -11.83 20.94
CA ASN A 73 -21.78 -11.39 22.35
C ASN A 73 -20.34 -10.99 22.74
N GLU A 74 -20.19 -9.94 23.56
CA GLU A 74 -18.92 -9.57 24.20
C GLU A 74 -18.57 -10.56 25.32
N GLU A 75 -17.32 -11.05 25.39
CA GLU A 75 -16.52 -10.97 26.63
C GLU A 75 -15.03 -11.35 26.41
N ALA A 76 -14.16 -10.45 26.88
CA ALA A 76 -12.81 -10.63 27.44
C ALA A 76 -11.78 -11.64 26.84
N THR A 77 -10.90 -11.10 25.97
CA THR A 77 -9.41 -11.31 25.85
C THR A 77 -8.85 -12.72 25.53
N PRO A 78 -7.56 -12.91 25.13
CA PRO A 78 -6.54 -12.03 24.52
C PRO A 78 -5.97 -12.62 23.18
N SER A 79 -5.05 -11.90 22.54
CA SER A 79 -4.20 -12.33 21.38
C SER A 79 -4.83 -12.32 19.97
N THR A 80 -4.69 -11.19 19.26
CA THR A 80 -4.69 -11.22 17.78
C THR A 80 -3.53 -10.38 17.27
N SER A 81 -2.62 -11.01 16.54
CA SER A 81 -1.55 -10.34 15.78
C SER A 81 -2.18 -9.48 14.68
N LYS A 82 -2.65 -8.28 15.03
CA LYS A 82 -3.14 -7.30 14.07
C LYS A 82 -1.93 -6.83 13.26
N LYS A 83 -1.98 -7.02 11.94
CA LYS A 83 -0.97 -6.48 11.02
C LYS A 83 -0.80 -4.97 11.32
N PRO A 84 0.43 -4.44 11.29
CA PRO A 84 0.64 -3.02 11.54
C PRO A 84 -0.16 -2.21 10.52
N LYS A 85 -0.92 -1.21 10.98
CA LYS A 85 -1.59 -0.24 10.11
C LYS A 85 -0.54 0.56 9.33
N LYS A 86 -0.89 1.03 8.13
CA LYS A 86 0.00 1.91 7.37
C LYS A 86 0.12 3.26 8.05
N ILE A 87 1.29 3.88 7.96
CA ILE A 87 1.48 5.23 8.51
C ILE A 87 0.47 6.27 7.98
N THR A 88 0.06 6.14 6.71
CA THR A 88 -0.90 7.04 6.07
C THR A 88 -2.28 7.03 6.74
N GLU A 89 -2.64 5.96 7.46
CA GLU A 89 -3.90 5.88 8.21
C GLU A 89 -3.90 6.76 9.47
N TYR A 90 -2.73 7.21 9.91
CA TYR A 90 -2.57 8.07 11.08
C TYR A 90 -2.38 9.55 10.72
N LEU A 91 -2.31 9.87 9.43
CA LEU A 91 -2.19 11.25 8.96
C LEU A 91 -3.59 11.83 8.72
N THR A 92 -3.85 13.00 9.29
CA THR A 92 -5.06 13.75 8.96
C THR A 92 -4.83 14.55 7.69
N THR A 93 -5.75 14.48 6.75
CA THR A 93 -5.70 15.39 5.59
C THR A 93 -6.67 16.53 5.88
N SER A 94 -6.16 17.72 6.20
CA SER A 94 -7.00 18.91 6.29
C SER A 94 -7.25 19.43 4.89
N ASP A 95 -8.52 19.48 4.48
CA ASP A 95 -8.88 20.01 3.18
C ASP A 95 -8.83 21.54 3.24
N SER A 96 -7.88 22.14 2.52
CA SER A 96 -7.64 23.58 2.47
C SER A 96 -7.43 24.00 1.01
N MET A 97 -7.75 25.25 0.71
CA MET A 97 -7.49 25.85 -0.60
C MET A 97 -5.98 25.89 -0.92
N GLU A 98 -5.11 26.07 0.08
CA GLU A 98 -3.66 25.93 -0.11
C GLU A 98 -3.25 24.50 -0.50
N LEU A 99 -3.90 23.49 0.10
CA LEU A 99 -3.65 22.09 -0.23
C LEU A 99 -4.16 21.77 -1.64
N THR A 100 -5.33 22.32 -2.01
CA THR A 100 -5.88 22.21 -3.37
C THR A 100 -4.92 22.79 -4.40
N ILE A 101 -4.40 24.00 -4.18
CA ILE A 101 -3.38 24.62 -5.04
C ILE A 101 -2.14 23.72 -5.13
N SER A 102 -1.67 23.21 -4.00
CA SER A 102 -0.49 22.35 -3.93
C SER A 102 -0.68 21.06 -4.74
N ARG A 103 -1.84 20.43 -4.65
CA ARG A 103 -2.19 19.23 -5.44
C ARG A 103 -2.27 19.54 -6.93
N MET A 104 -2.92 20.63 -7.31
CA MET A 104 -3.04 21.03 -8.71
C MET A 104 -1.68 21.29 -9.37
N VAL A 105 -0.74 21.89 -8.63
CA VAL A 105 0.62 22.08 -9.15
C VAL A 105 1.38 20.76 -9.23
N THR A 106 1.31 19.93 -8.18
CA THR A 106 2.21 18.77 -8.03
C THR A 106 1.71 17.50 -8.72
N LEU A 107 0.40 17.26 -8.72
CA LEU A 107 -0.23 16.10 -9.33
C LEU A 107 -0.66 16.40 -10.77
N ASP A 108 -1.25 17.57 -11.00
CA ASP A 108 -1.80 17.93 -12.32
C ASP A 108 -0.80 18.74 -13.17
N GLY A 109 0.36 19.12 -12.62
CA GLY A 109 1.41 19.82 -13.35
C GLY A 109 1.06 21.28 -13.71
N ILE A 110 0.08 21.88 -13.02
CA ILE A 110 -0.36 23.25 -13.31
C ILE A 110 0.73 24.25 -12.91
N ALA A 111 1.19 25.08 -13.85
CA ALA A 111 2.21 26.08 -13.58
C ALA A 111 1.70 27.17 -12.62
N PHE A 112 2.57 27.65 -11.72
CA PHE A 112 2.22 28.69 -10.74
C PHE A 112 1.60 29.95 -11.37
N ARG A 113 2.09 30.35 -12.55
CA ARG A 113 1.59 31.54 -13.27
C ARG A 113 0.12 31.42 -13.68
N VAL A 114 -0.41 30.21 -13.86
CA VAL A 114 -1.80 29.99 -14.25
C VAL A 114 -2.75 30.50 -13.16
N PHE A 115 -2.44 30.25 -11.89
CA PHE A 115 -3.20 30.80 -10.75
C PHE A 115 -3.09 32.33 -10.64
N ALA A 116 -1.97 32.90 -11.06
CA ALA A 116 -1.77 34.34 -11.06
C ALA A 116 -2.54 35.04 -12.19
N ASN A 117 -2.61 34.44 -13.37
CA ASN A 117 -3.08 35.14 -14.58
C ASN A 117 -4.50 34.74 -15.00
N SER A 118 -5.00 33.56 -14.59
CA SER A 118 -6.33 33.11 -14.96
C SER A 118 -7.41 33.83 -14.17
N ALA A 119 -8.21 34.66 -14.86
CA ALA A 119 -9.38 35.31 -14.29
C ALA A 119 -10.44 34.30 -13.80
N ASP A 120 -10.57 33.17 -14.50
CA ASP A 120 -11.53 32.12 -14.14
C ASP A 120 -11.13 31.39 -12.87
N LEU A 121 -9.86 31.03 -12.72
CA LEU A 121 -9.38 30.44 -11.46
C LEU A 121 -9.53 31.44 -10.30
N ARG A 122 -9.19 32.71 -10.51
CA ARG A 122 -9.40 33.75 -9.49
C ARG A 122 -10.85 33.85 -9.05
N ARG A 123 -11.79 33.85 -10.02
CA ARG A 123 -13.22 33.89 -9.73
C ARG A 123 -13.68 32.63 -9.00
N LEU A 124 -13.21 31.46 -9.42
CA LEU A 124 -13.58 30.18 -8.81
C LEU A 124 -13.10 30.07 -7.35
N PHE A 125 -11.83 30.38 -7.09
CA PHE A 125 -11.29 30.37 -5.73
C PHE A 125 -11.97 31.43 -4.85
N LYS A 126 -12.28 32.61 -5.39
CA LYS A 126 -13.04 33.63 -4.66
C LYS A 126 -14.45 33.18 -4.28
N LYS A 127 -15.13 32.39 -5.14
CA LYS A 127 -16.43 31.77 -4.79
C LYS A 127 -16.30 30.79 -3.62
N SER A 128 -15.15 30.15 -3.46
CA SER A 128 -14.82 29.33 -2.29
C SER A 128 -14.26 30.15 -1.11
N ASN A 129 -14.52 31.46 -1.07
CA ASN A 129 -14.03 32.39 -0.05
C ASN A 129 -12.50 32.47 0.07
N TYR A 130 -11.78 32.24 -1.03
CA TYR A 130 -10.31 32.28 -1.06
C TYR A 130 -9.78 33.22 -2.13
N ALA A 131 -9.07 34.26 -1.71
CA ALA A 131 -8.44 35.19 -2.63
C ALA A 131 -7.08 34.64 -3.09
N LEU A 132 -6.98 34.25 -4.37
CA LEU A 132 -5.71 33.81 -4.94
C LEU A 132 -4.66 34.94 -4.97
N PRO A 133 -3.41 34.68 -4.55
CA PRO A 133 -2.34 35.66 -4.64
C PRO A 133 -2.07 36.15 -6.07
N ALA A 134 -1.67 37.42 -6.20
CA ALA A 134 -1.29 38.02 -7.48
C ALA A 134 0.03 37.46 -8.04
N SER A 135 0.95 37.05 -7.17
CA SER A 135 2.31 36.65 -7.54
C SER A 135 2.45 35.13 -7.63
N ALA A 136 2.97 34.66 -8.76
CA ALA A 136 3.38 33.27 -8.94
C ALA A 136 4.42 32.81 -7.90
N ASN A 137 5.25 33.73 -7.40
CA ASN A 137 6.22 33.42 -6.36
C ASN A 137 5.54 33.20 -5.00
N THR A 138 4.49 33.95 -4.69
CA THR A 138 3.67 33.71 -3.49
C THR A 138 2.96 32.36 -3.58
N ILE A 139 2.44 31.99 -4.75
CA ILE A 139 1.83 30.68 -4.98
C ILE A 139 2.86 29.56 -4.80
N LYS A 140 4.08 29.72 -5.34
CA LYS A 140 5.20 28.79 -5.07
C LYS A 140 5.47 28.65 -3.57
N ASN A 141 5.53 29.76 -2.83
CA ASN A 141 5.78 29.73 -1.39
C ASN A 141 4.68 29.00 -0.61
N ILE A 142 3.41 29.12 -1.03
CA ILE A 142 2.29 28.34 -0.47
C ILE A 142 2.57 26.84 -0.61
N VAL A 143 2.94 26.38 -1.81
CA VAL A 143 3.22 24.96 -2.07
C VAL A 143 4.43 24.48 -1.27
N MET A 144 5.51 25.27 -1.22
CA MET A 144 6.70 24.93 -0.44
C MET A 144 6.40 24.85 1.07
N LYS A 145 5.60 25.78 1.60
CA LYS A 145 5.15 25.76 3.00
C LYS A 145 4.27 24.56 3.29
N CYS A 146 3.35 24.22 2.38
CA CYS A 146 2.53 23.01 2.48
C CYS A 146 3.41 21.75 2.56
N SER A 147 4.38 21.60 1.66
CA SER A 147 5.35 20.50 1.69
C SER A 147 6.09 20.42 3.03
N GLN A 148 6.54 21.57 3.58
CA GLN A 148 7.22 21.57 4.87
C GLN A 148 6.29 21.16 6.02
N ASN A 149 5.07 21.69 6.04
CA ASN A 149 4.07 21.34 7.05
C ASN A 149 3.76 19.85 7.04
N VAL A 150 3.53 19.25 5.87
CA VAL A 150 3.29 17.82 5.73
C VAL A 150 4.48 17.01 6.25
N LYS A 151 5.72 17.42 5.96
CA LYS A 151 6.92 16.76 6.50
C LYS A 151 6.96 16.81 8.03
N GLU A 152 6.68 17.96 8.63
CA GLU A 152 6.68 18.11 10.09
C GLU A 152 5.54 17.33 10.75
N GLU A 153 4.34 17.32 10.16
CA GLU A 153 3.21 16.51 10.63
C GLU A 153 3.54 15.01 10.60
N VAL A 154 4.11 14.52 9.50
CA VAL A 154 4.54 13.12 9.39
C VAL A 154 5.59 12.78 10.45
N LYS A 155 6.60 13.64 10.64
CA LYS A 155 7.61 13.44 11.70
C LYS A 155 6.98 13.39 13.09
N PHE A 156 6.05 14.29 13.38
CA PHE A 156 5.35 14.36 14.66
C PHE A 156 4.53 13.09 14.91
N VAL A 157 3.77 12.63 13.91
CA VAL A 157 2.98 11.40 13.98
C VAL A 157 3.88 10.18 14.19
N ILE A 158 5.00 10.07 13.45
CA ILE A 158 6.00 9.00 13.65
C ILE A 158 6.52 9.00 15.09
N ALA A 159 6.92 10.17 15.59
CA ALA A 159 7.47 10.29 16.94
C ALA A 159 6.44 9.90 18.00
N SER A 160 5.19 10.29 17.81
CA SER A 160 4.08 9.98 18.72
C SER A 160 3.77 8.48 18.74
N LEU A 161 3.69 7.83 17.57
CA LEU A 161 3.46 6.39 17.46
C LEU A 161 4.59 5.56 18.10
N LYS A 162 5.85 5.98 17.91
CA LYS A 162 7.01 5.35 18.56
C LYS A 162 6.94 5.45 20.09
N LYS A 163 6.60 6.63 20.63
CA LYS A 163 6.42 6.83 22.08
C LYS A 163 5.29 5.96 22.66
N SER A 164 4.21 5.76 21.92
CA SER A 164 3.10 4.88 22.32
C SER A 164 3.36 3.39 22.11
N GLY A 165 4.56 2.97 21.69
CA GLY A 165 4.92 1.57 21.46
C GLY A 165 4.16 0.91 20.30
N LYS A 166 3.56 1.70 19.40
CA LYS A 166 2.78 1.17 18.26
C LYS A 166 3.70 0.94 17.06
N ASN A 167 3.68 -0.29 16.55
CA ASN A 167 4.32 -0.63 15.28
C ASN A 167 3.41 -0.23 14.10
N PHE A 168 3.99 0.31 13.03
CA PHE A 168 3.31 0.69 11.78
C PHE A 168 4.16 0.31 10.57
N LEU A 169 3.50 0.18 9.41
CA LEU A 169 4.11 -0.17 8.12
C LEU A 169 4.32 1.06 7.24
#